data_AF-A0A1G8U3I4-F1
#
_entry.id   AF-A0A1G8U3I4-F1
#
_cell.length_a   1.000
_cell.length_b   1.000
_cell.length_c   1.000
_cell.angle_alpha   90.00
_cell.angle_beta   90.00
_cell.angle_gamma   90.00
#
_symmetry.space_group_name_H-M   'P 1'
#
loop_
_entity.id
_entity.type
_entity.pdbx_description
1 polymer ?
#
loop_
_entity_poly.entity_id
_entity_poly.type
_entity_poly.pdbx_seq_one_letter_code
_entity_poly.pdbx_strand_id
1 'polypeptide(L)'
;MSKRIGIVALLLTALFIVSFTASNSNDTGETQARSREQKIRKEVFNQIVSFQAYVKDSLFLELNKDKLDEGKLRRSFLKSRLLFKRFEWASEYFTADLSKRLNGPPVQEIENADLLDPSLARAVDPIGLQLIEEIIYPAYDPARKEELVAQVKHLITNTAYLISFFSDHDLADWRILDGSKLEVFRIITLGITGFDNALALNSMQEAAEALKSLRNVLSLYVNKKDNTALLQDLDAAIVYLDHHPNFDAFDRALFITRYGNKISTGIAQLEQDLPGPKIKYNRMLRQEAKTLFDSDAFNADAFSPGSEFHTTAAKVELGEKLFFDAALSGNGTRSCASCHNPNLAFTDGLARNTTIHDPANLLTRNVPTLVNAALQSNYFYDMRALTLEDQVRDVISSKQEMDGSMKAIIKYVSTDKPYASLFAKAFSASREKGINSDQVTNALASYIRSLVKLNSRFDAYMQGNEKALSTQELKGFNLFMGKAKCATCHFAPLFNGVTPPKFISSETEVLGVPVSVADSTLDADLGYYSVIGIDSYKHAFKIPTIRNIKKTAPYMHNGAYQTLDEVMEFYNNGGAAGLGIKLANQTLSEEKLQLTENEKKDIIAFMESLESR
;
A
#
# COMPACT_ATOMS: atom_id res chain seq x y z
N MET A 1 70.90 38.53 23.22
CA MET A 1 70.82 37.90 24.57
C MET A 1 69.34 37.66 24.82
N SER A 2 68.78 36.45 24.71
CA SER A 2 69.00 35.28 25.56
C SER A 2 68.79 33.99 24.77
N LYS A 3 69.61 32.97 25.07
CA LYS A 3 69.66 31.62 24.49
C LYS A 3 68.76 30.65 25.29
N ARG A 4 68.55 29.47 24.68
CA ARG A 4 67.95 28.20 25.15
C ARG A 4 66.52 28.08 24.58
N ILE A 5 66.21 27.15 23.68
CA ILE A 5 66.35 25.70 23.85
C ILE A 5 66.66 25.06 22.48
N GLY A 6 67.80 24.36 22.40
CA GLY A 6 68.02 23.25 21.47
C GLY A 6 67.89 21.94 22.25
N ILE A 7 67.67 20.84 21.52
CA ILE A 7 67.40 19.46 21.98
C ILE A 7 65.89 19.13 22.09
N VAL A 8 65.21 18.95 20.94
CA VAL A 8 64.10 17.99 20.72
C VAL A 8 63.98 17.60 19.22
N ALA A 9 64.52 18.39 18.29
CA ALA A 9 64.27 18.23 16.85
C ALA A 9 64.96 17.04 16.11
N LEU A 10 65.49 16.03 16.81
CA LEU A 10 66.24 14.92 16.16
C LEU A 10 65.86 13.51 16.63
N LEU A 11 64.72 13.36 17.33
CA LEU A 11 64.16 12.05 17.71
C LEU A 11 62.74 11.79 17.20
N LEU A 12 62.14 12.72 16.44
CA LEU A 12 60.79 12.57 15.89
C LEU A 12 60.75 12.26 14.39
N THR A 13 61.89 12.24 13.70
CA THR A 13 61.98 11.94 12.25
C THR A 13 62.34 10.49 11.93
N ALA A 14 62.57 9.63 12.93
CA ALA A 14 62.94 8.22 12.73
C ALA A 14 61.92 7.20 13.29
N LEU A 15 60.72 7.66 13.70
CA LEU A 15 59.63 6.81 14.19
C LEU A 15 58.36 6.88 13.32
N PHE A 16 58.47 7.42 12.11
CA PHE A 16 57.39 7.51 11.11
C PHE A 16 57.69 6.71 9.83
N ILE A 17 58.55 5.71 9.93
CA ILE A 17 58.77 4.72 8.88
C ILE A 17 58.70 3.36 9.57
N VAL A 18 57.88 2.45 9.05
CA VAL A 18 57.53 1.13 9.61
C VAL A 18 56.40 1.15 10.65
N SER A 19 55.17 1.32 10.17
CA SER A 19 54.06 0.35 10.37
C SER A 19 52.75 0.90 9.79
N PHE A 20 52.69 1.02 8.47
CA PHE A 20 51.42 1.00 7.73
C PHE A 20 51.60 0.08 6.52
N THR A 21 51.84 -1.19 6.81
CA THR A 21 51.46 -2.29 5.91
C THR A 21 50.39 -3.11 6.61
N ALA A 22 49.31 -2.43 7.00
CA ALA A 22 48.03 -3.08 7.24
C ALA A 22 47.27 -3.07 5.91
N SER A 23 47.36 -4.20 5.21
CA SER A 23 46.43 -4.70 4.17
C SER A 23 45.30 -3.74 3.74
N ASN A 24 45.51 -3.08 2.59
CA ASN A 24 44.52 -2.27 1.88
C ASN A 24 43.48 -3.16 1.15
N SER A 25 42.71 -3.97 1.90
CA SER A 25 41.63 -4.79 1.32
C SER A 25 40.26 -4.12 1.35
N ASN A 26 40.08 -3.04 2.13
CA ASN A 26 38.80 -2.32 2.21
C ASN A 26 38.69 -1.14 1.21
N ASP A 27 39.82 -0.59 0.75
CA ASP A 27 39.87 0.62 -0.09
C ASP A 27 39.38 0.34 -1.54
N THR A 28 39.61 -0.88 -2.03
CA THR A 28 39.18 -1.31 -3.37
C THR A 28 37.68 -1.54 -3.47
N GLY A 29 37.06 -2.08 -2.41
CA GLY A 29 35.62 -2.32 -2.33
C GLY A 29 34.80 -1.03 -2.27
N GLU A 30 35.21 -0.07 -1.43
CA GLU A 30 34.56 1.24 -1.34
C GLU A 30 34.71 2.06 -2.63
N THR A 31 35.88 2.02 -3.28
CA THR A 31 36.10 2.71 -4.55
C THR A 31 35.23 2.12 -5.67
N GLN A 32 35.06 0.80 -5.71
CA GLN A 32 34.20 0.13 -6.68
C GLN A 32 32.71 0.43 -6.45
N ALA A 33 32.25 0.44 -5.19
CA ALA A 33 30.88 0.80 -4.83
C ALA A 33 30.55 2.24 -5.27
N ARG A 34 31.40 3.21 -4.92
CA ARG A 34 31.23 4.61 -5.36
C ARG A 34 31.19 4.76 -6.87
N SER A 35 32.03 4.01 -7.61
CA SER A 35 32.01 4.04 -9.08
C SER A 35 30.69 3.51 -9.67
N ARG A 36 30.10 2.47 -9.07
CA ARG A 36 28.82 1.91 -9.49
C ARG A 36 27.66 2.86 -9.18
N GLU A 37 27.58 3.37 -7.95
CA GLU A 37 26.54 4.31 -7.52
C GLU A 37 26.49 5.55 -8.42
N GLN A 38 27.65 6.10 -8.76
CA GLN A 38 27.77 7.24 -9.68
C GLN A 38 27.30 6.92 -11.10
N LYS A 39 27.59 5.72 -11.62
CA LYS A 39 27.11 5.27 -12.94
C LYS A 39 25.59 5.16 -12.96
N ILE A 40 25.01 4.57 -11.92
CA ILE A 40 23.55 4.40 -11.80
C ILE A 40 22.87 5.77 -11.68
N ARG A 41 23.39 6.66 -10.83
CA ARG A 41 22.89 8.04 -10.73
C ARG A 41 22.91 8.75 -12.08
N LYS A 42 24.03 8.66 -12.81
CA LYS A 42 24.17 9.28 -14.14
C LYS A 42 23.15 8.71 -15.14
N GLU A 43 22.91 7.41 -15.11
CA GLU A 43 21.90 6.77 -15.96
C GLU A 43 20.50 7.29 -15.63
N VAL A 44 20.09 7.29 -14.37
CA VAL A 44 18.79 7.82 -13.92
C VAL A 44 18.64 9.29 -14.33
N PHE A 45 19.66 10.11 -14.08
CA PHE A 45 19.69 11.51 -14.50
C PHE A 45 19.46 11.66 -16.01
N ASN A 46 20.17 10.90 -16.84
CA ASN A 46 20.02 10.94 -18.29
C ASN A 46 18.62 10.51 -18.75
N GLN A 47 18.02 9.51 -18.09
CA GLN A 47 16.66 9.05 -18.37
C GLN A 47 15.63 10.14 -18.07
N ILE A 48 15.77 10.84 -16.94
CA ILE A 48 14.89 11.95 -16.55
C ILE A 48 15.02 13.12 -17.54
N VAL A 49 16.25 13.50 -17.92
CA VAL A 49 16.50 14.54 -18.94
C VAL A 49 15.87 14.15 -20.28
N SER A 50 16.01 12.87 -20.67
CA SER A 50 15.43 12.35 -21.93
C SER A 50 13.91 12.41 -21.92
N PHE A 51 13.28 12.07 -20.80
CA PHE A 51 11.83 12.21 -20.61
C PHE A 51 11.39 13.67 -20.75
N GLN A 52 12.05 14.59 -20.04
CA GLN A 52 11.70 16.02 -20.12
C GLN A 52 11.81 16.58 -21.54
N ALA A 53 12.93 16.29 -22.21
CA ALA A 53 13.18 16.72 -23.58
C ALA A 53 12.11 16.15 -24.53
N TYR A 54 11.78 14.87 -24.41
CA TYR A 54 10.76 14.25 -25.24
C TYR A 54 9.36 14.84 -25.02
N VAL A 55 8.97 15.05 -23.76
CA VAL A 55 7.69 15.68 -23.41
C VAL A 55 7.60 17.08 -24.03
N LYS A 56 8.67 17.87 -23.97
CA LYS A 56 8.74 19.22 -24.55
C LYS A 56 8.72 19.21 -26.08
N ASP A 57 9.57 18.41 -26.70
CA ASP A 57 9.85 18.48 -28.13
C ASP A 57 8.88 17.67 -28.99
N SER A 58 8.13 16.74 -28.37
CA SER A 58 7.15 15.89 -29.06
C SER A 58 5.72 16.08 -28.56
N LEU A 59 5.45 15.79 -27.28
CA LEU A 59 4.08 15.81 -26.76
C LEU A 59 3.52 17.23 -26.70
N PHE A 60 4.25 18.15 -26.07
CA PHE A 60 3.86 19.55 -25.95
C PHE A 60 3.83 20.24 -27.33
N LEU A 61 4.77 19.93 -28.22
CA LEU A 61 4.78 20.47 -29.57
C LEU A 61 3.55 20.05 -30.39
N GLU A 62 3.13 18.79 -30.31
CA GLU A 62 1.92 18.30 -31.00
C GLU A 62 0.65 19.02 -30.50
N LEU A 63 0.53 19.26 -29.20
CA LEU A 63 -0.61 19.94 -28.59
C LEU A 63 -0.77 21.40 -29.03
N ASN A 64 0.34 22.07 -29.34
CA ASN A 64 0.36 23.47 -29.74
C ASN A 64 0.19 23.69 -31.25
N LYS A 65 -0.05 22.64 -32.04
CA LYS A 65 -0.37 22.80 -33.47
C LYS A 65 -1.79 23.32 -33.65
N ASP A 66 -1.98 24.10 -34.71
CA ASP A 66 -3.31 24.57 -35.14
C ASP A 66 -4.25 23.40 -35.43
N LYS A 67 -3.70 22.34 -36.04
CA LYS A 67 -4.40 21.07 -36.29
C LYS A 67 -3.70 19.94 -35.56
N LEU A 68 -4.33 19.46 -34.50
CA LEU A 68 -3.88 18.32 -33.69
C LEU A 68 -4.14 17.00 -34.42
N ASP A 69 -3.14 16.13 -34.47
CA ASP A 69 -3.25 14.75 -34.95
C ASP A 69 -3.38 13.81 -33.74
N GLU A 70 -4.60 13.31 -33.50
CA GLU A 70 -4.91 12.46 -32.34
C GLU A 70 -4.06 11.18 -32.31
N GLY A 71 -3.77 10.60 -33.48
CA GLY A 71 -2.91 9.43 -33.58
C GLY A 71 -1.47 9.73 -33.17
N LYS A 72 -0.94 10.91 -33.55
CA LYS A 72 0.38 11.37 -33.08
C LYS A 72 0.37 11.71 -31.60
N LEU A 73 -0.68 12.37 -31.11
CA LEU A 73 -0.83 12.69 -29.69
C LEU A 73 -0.74 11.42 -28.83
N ARG A 74 -1.54 10.39 -29.15
CA ARG A 74 -1.53 9.11 -28.43
C ARG A 74 -0.18 8.40 -28.49
N ARG A 75 0.49 8.38 -29.64
CA ARG A 75 1.84 7.79 -29.78
C ARG A 75 2.88 8.55 -28.96
N SER A 76 2.86 9.89 -28.99
CA SER A 76 3.74 10.73 -28.19
C SER A 76 3.48 10.52 -26.69
N PHE A 77 2.21 10.47 -26.29
CA PHE A 77 1.85 10.21 -24.90
C PHE A 77 2.32 8.83 -24.41
N LEU A 78 2.06 7.76 -25.17
CA LEU A 78 2.56 6.42 -24.85
C LEU A 78 4.09 6.42 -24.71
N LYS A 79 4.82 7.07 -25.63
CA LYS A 79 6.27 7.14 -25.55
C LYS A 79 6.76 7.90 -24.31
N SER A 80 6.07 8.97 -23.91
CA SER A 80 6.35 9.66 -22.64
C SER A 80 6.18 8.72 -21.45
N ARG A 81 5.09 7.93 -21.40
CA ARG A 81 4.86 6.93 -20.34
C ARG A 81 5.98 5.89 -20.28
N LEU A 82 6.38 5.33 -21.42
CA LEU A 82 7.49 4.37 -21.47
C LEU A 82 8.82 5.00 -21.01
N LEU A 83 9.08 6.27 -21.33
CA LEU A 83 10.26 6.97 -20.82
C LEU A 83 10.22 7.20 -19.30
N PHE A 84 9.04 7.51 -18.75
CA PHE A 84 8.83 7.60 -17.30
C PHE A 84 9.14 6.28 -16.59
N LYS A 85 8.66 5.15 -17.13
CA LYS A 85 8.91 3.81 -16.57
C LYS A 85 10.38 3.42 -16.46
N ARG A 86 11.29 4.09 -17.20
CA ARG A 86 12.73 3.84 -17.07
C ARG A 86 13.28 4.29 -15.72
N PHE A 87 12.79 5.38 -15.17
CA PHE A 87 13.29 5.94 -13.92
C PHE A 87 12.29 5.86 -12.76
N GLU A 88 11.10 5.28 -12.97
CA GLU A 88 10.04 5.12 -11.97
C GLU A 88 10.57 4.54 -10.65
N TRP A 89 11.35 3.46 -10.71
CA TRP A 89 11.96 2.84 -9.52
C TRP A 89 12.74 3.84 -8.64
N ALA A 90 13.41 4.80 -9.28
CA ALA A 90 14.20 5.81 -8.60
C ALA A 90 13.32 6.97 -8.12
N SER A 91 12.39 7.47 -8.95
CA SER A 91 11.52 8.57 -8.54
C SER A 91 10.59 8.17 -7.40
N GLU A 92 10.00 6.98 -7.43
CA GLU A 92 9.13 6.44 -6.38
C GLU A 92 9.88 6.19 -5.06
N TYR A 93 11.17 5.81 -5.16
CA TYR A 93 11.97 5.53 -3.99
C TYR A 93 12.50 6.79 -3.30
N PHE A 94 13.16 7.66 -4.08
CA PHE A 94 13.92 8.79 -3.56
C PHE A 94 13.09 10.08 -3.46
N THR A 95 12.02 10.20 -4.24
CA THR A 95 11.23 11.43 -4.40
C THR A 95 9.74 11.13 -4.60
N ALA A 96 9.15 10.31 -3.73
CA ALA A 96 7.78 9.79 -3.89
C ALA A 96 6.74 10.90 -4.14
N ASP A 97 6.82 12.02 -3.42
CA ASP A 97 5.89 13.15 -3.59
C ASP A 97 5.98 13.79 -4.99
N LEU A 98 7.18 13.86 -5.56
CA LEU A 98 7.37 14.35 -6.94
C LEU A 98 6.91 13.31 -7.96
N SER A 99 7.12 12.02 -7.70
CA SER A 99 6.63 10.93 -8.57
C SER A 99 5.10 10.94 -8.66
N LYS A 100 4.42 11.16 -7.53
CA LYS A 100 2.96 11.35 -7.45
C LYS A 100 2.48 12.53 -8.31
N ARG A 101 3.26 13.61 -8.41
CA ARG A 101 2.93 14.75 -9.29
C ARG A 101 3.17 14.48 -10.79
N LEU A 102 3.92 13.43 -11.12
CA LEU A 102 4.19 13.02 -12.50
C LEU A 102 3.22 11.95 -12.99
N ASN A 103 2.75 11.06 -12.13
CA ASN A 103 1.88 9.93 -12.50
C ASN A 103 0.80 9.67 -11.45
N GLY A 104 0.26 10.71 -10.82
CA GLY A 104 -0.78 10.60 -9.81
C GLY A 104 -2.14 10.22 -10.39
N PRO A 105 -3.02 9.64 -9.56
CA PRO A 105 -4.34 9.22 -9.99
C PRO A 105 -5.21 10.43 -10.37
N PRO A 106 -6.24 10.25 -11.22
CA PRO A 106 -7.10 11.33 -11.69
C PRO A 106 -8.19 11.72 -10.69
N VAL A 107 -7.97 11.51 -9.40
CA VAL A 107 -8.90 11.87 -8.32
C VAL A 107 -8.28 12.92 -7.42
N GLN A 108 -9.11 13.75 -6.82
CA GLN A 108 -8.63 14.74 -5.86
C GLN A 108 -8.08 14.04 -4.61
N GLU A 109 -6.91 14.45 -4.18
CA GLU A 109 -6.25 13.87 -3.02
C GLU A 109 -6.27 14.82 -1.83
N ILE A 110 -5.82 14.35 -0.67
CA ILE A 110 -5.69 15.18 0.54
C ILE A 110 -4.22 15.37 0.88
N GLU A 111 -3.85 16.63 1.08
CA GLU A 111 -2.68 17.01 1.84
C GLU A 111 -3.13 17.42 3.23
N ASN A 112 -2.64 16.74 4.28
CA ASN A 112 -2.89 17.14 5.66
C ASN A 112 -1.58 17.55 6.33
N ALA A 113 -1.49 18.83 6.70
CA ALA A 113 -0.33 19.39 7.37
C ALA A 113 -0.15 18.84 8.80
N ASP A 114 -1.23 18.40 9.45
CA ASP A 114 -1.19 17.72 10.75
C ASP A 114 -2.18 16.56 10.78
N LEU A 115 -1.65 15.33 10.80
CA LEU A 115 -2.47 14.11 10.87
C LEU A 115 -3.37 14.06 12.12
N LEU A 116 -3.06 14.84 13.17
CA LEU A 116 -3.84 14.93 14.40
C LEU A 116 -4.94 16.00 14.35
N ASP A 117 -4.89 16.92 13.38
CA ASP A 117 -5.93 17.93 13.15
C ASP A 117 -6.49 17.82 11.72
N PRO A 118 -7.53 16.98 11.53
CA PRO A 118 -8.21 16.83 10.24
C PRO A 118 -8.75 18.13 9.65
N SER A 119 -8.95 19.19 10.45
CA SER A 119 -9.41 20.49 9.94
C SER A 119 -8.37 21.22 9.08
N LEU A 120 -7.10 20.79 9.15
CA LEU A 120 -6.01 21.28 8.32
C LEU A 120 -5.87 20.53 7.00
N ALA A 121 -6.66 19.48 6.77
CA ALA A 121 -6.72 18.78 5.50
C ALA A 121 -7.12 19.74 4.37
N ARG A 122 -6.40 19.68 3.26
CA ARG A 122 -6.68 20.45 2.04
C ARG A 122 -6.73 19.51 0.86
N ALA A 123 -7.67 19.79 -0.03
CA ALA A 123 -7.80 19.04 -1.26
C ALA A 123 -6.73 19.49 -2.26
N VAL A 124 -6.09 18.54 -2.92
CA VAL A 124 -5.06 18.75 -3.94
C VAL A 124 -5.60 18.23 -5.26
N ASP A 125 -5.62 19.10 -6.26
CA ASP A 125 -6.13 18.76 -7.58
C ASP A 125 -5.25 17.69 -8.24
N PRO A 126 -5.86 16.74 -8.98
CA PRO A 126 -5.12 15.68 -9.65
C PRO A 126 -4.15 16.24 -10.70
N ILE A 127 -3.03 15.54 -10.87
CA ILE A 127 -1.98 15.98 -11.77
C ILE A 127 -1.20 14.79 -12.33
N GLY A 128 -0.68 14.95 -13.55
CA GLY A 128 0.29 14.03 -14.14
C GLY A 128 -0.29 13.09 -15.19
N LEU A 129 0.44 12.01 -15.46
CA LEU A 129 0.23 11.14 -16.61
C LEU A 129 -1.11 10.39 -16.58
N GLN A 130 -1.68 10.03 -15.42
CA GLN A 130 -2.99 9.34 -15.40
C GLN A 130 -4.13 10.32 -15.72
N LEU A 131 -4.10 11.54 -15.19
CA LEU A 131 -5.07 12.57 -15.57
C LEU A 131 -4.96 12.95 -17.05
N ILE A 132 -3.74 13.00 -17.60
CA ILE A 132 -3.53 13.20 -19.05
C ILE A 132 -4.15 12.05 -19.85
N GLU A 133 -4.08 10.82 -19.35
CA GLU A 133 -4.69 9.66 -20.01
C GLU A 133 -6.19 9.82 -20.17
N GLU A 134 -6.90 10.25 -19.12
CA GLU A 134 -8.36 10.51 -19.16
C GLU A 134 -8.77 11.54 -20.21
N ILE A 135 -7.91 12.51 -20.49
CA ILE A 135 -8.19 13.53 -21.51
C ILE A 135 -7.95 12.98 -22.93
N ILE A 136 -7.09 11.97 -23.08
CA ILE A 136 -6.65 11.43 -24.39
C ILE A 136 -7.39 10.15 -24.78
N TYR A 137 -7.89 9.39 -23.81
CA TYR A 137 -8.54 8.08 -24.00
C TYR A 137 -9.95 8.04 -23.41
N PRO A 138 -10.85 7.22 -23.99
CA PRO A 138 -10.69 6.43 -25.21
C PRO A 138 -10.72 7.26 -26.50
N ALA A 139 -11.09 8.54 -26.40
CA ALA A 139 -11.08 9.58 -27.43
C ALA A 139 -10.52 10.87 -26.83
N TYR A 140 -9.73 11.63 -27.60
CA TYR A 140 -9.26 12.92 -27.14
C TYR A 140 -10.44 13.89 -26.98
N ASP A 141 -10.57 14.51 -25.80
CA ASP A 141 -11.58 15.54 -25.52
C ASP A 141 -11.06 16.94 -25.88
N PRO A 142 -11.54 17.57 -26.98
CA PRO A 142 -11.10 18.90 -27.37
C PRO A 142 -11.50 20.00 -26.38
N ALA A 143 -12.54 19.78 -25.56
CA ALA A 143 -13.01 20.76 -24.57
C ALA A 143 -11.99 20.93 -23.43
N ARG A 144 -11.19 19.89 -23.15
CA ARG A 144 -10.15 19.87 -22.11
C ARG A 144 -8.75 20.19 -22.64
N LYS A 145 -8.63 20.80 -23.83
CA LYS A 145 -7.32 21.13 -24.44
C LYS A 145 -6.44 21.98 -23.53
N GLU A 146 -7.00 23.03 -22.91
CA GLU A 146 -6.24 23.95 -22.06
C GLU A 146 -5.72 23.26 -20.80
N GLU A 147 -6.54 22.40 -20.20
CA GLU A 147 -6.17 21.55 -19.08
C GLU A 147 -5.05 20.59 -19.46
N LEU A 148 -5.16 19.89 -20.59
CA LEU A 148 -4.12 19.01 -21.10
C LEU A 148 -2.79 19.74 -21.31
N VAL A 149 -2.82 20.96 -21.87
CA VAL A 149 -1.63 21.80 -22.03
C VAL A 149 -1.03 22.18 -20.67
N ALA A 150 -1.86 22.51 -19.67
CA ALA A 150 -1.40 22.80 -18.32
C ALA A 150 -0.74 21.57 -17.67
N GLN A 151 -1.37 20.39 -17.77
CA GLN A 151 -0.84 19.13 -17.24
C GLN A 151 0.52 18.78 -17.85
N VAL A 152 0.70 18.94 -19.16
CA VAL A 152 2.00 18.72 -19.82
C VAL A 152 3.05 19.73 -19.35
N LYS A 153 2.69 21.00 -19.10
CA LYS A 153 3.62 21.97 -18.49
C LYS A 153 4.00 21.57 -17.08
N HIS A 154 3.06 21.07 -16.28
CA HIS A 154 3.35 20.54 -14.95
C HIS A 154 4.30 19.35 -14.99
N LEU A 155 4.17 18.43 -15.95
CA LEU A 155 5.16 17.36 -16.13
C LEU A 155 6.56 17.93 -16.37
N ILE A 156 6.70 18.92 -17.26
CA ILE A 156 8.00 19.55 -17.56
C ILE A 156 8.60 20.20 -16.31
N THR A 157 7.80 20.97 -15.57
CA THR A 157 8.24 21.66 -14.34
C THR A 157 8.61 20.67 -13.24
N ASN A 158 7.75 19.68 -12.95
CA ASN A 158 8.02 18.69 -11.90
C ASN A 158 9.25 17.83 -12.22
N THR A 159 9.47 17.54 -13.51
CA THR A 159 10.69 16.83 -13.94
C THR A 159 11.96 17.66 -13.71
N ALA A 160 11.90 18.99 -13.77
CA ALA A 160 13.06 19.84 -13.48
C ALA A 160 13.52 19.69 -12.02
N TYR A 161 12.60 19.51 -11.07
CA TYR A 161 12.95 19.22 -9.68
C TYR A 161 13.63 17.84 -9.53
N LEU A 162 13.20 16.82 -10.28
CA LEU A 162 13.88 15.53 -10.30
C LEU A 162 15.31 15.64 -10.86
N ILE A 163 15.50 16.40 -11.95
CA ILE A 163 16.83 16.65 -12.53
C ILE A 163 17.75 17.30 -11.48
N SER A 164 17.25 18.31 -10.76
CA SER A 164 17.99 18.98 -9.69
C SER A 164 18.29 18.04 -8.51
N PHE A 165 17.37 17.13 -8.17
CA PHE A 165 17.62 16.17 -7.11
C PHE A 165 18.76 15.21 -7.48
N PHE A 166 18.66 14.57 -8.66
CA PHE A 166 19.62 13.56 -9.09
C PHE A 166 20.96 14.13 -9.60
N SER A 167 21.08 15.46 -9.78
CA SER A 167 22.39 16.09 -10.02
C SER A 167 23.25 16.15 -8.76
N ASP A 168 22.62 16.34 -7.60
CA ASP A 168 23.31 16.76 -6.37
C ASP A 168 23.27 15.70 -5.26
N HIS A 169 22.42 14.68 -5.38
CA HIS A 169 22.29 13.63 -4.36
C HIS A 169 23.07 12.37 -4.77
N ASP A 170 23.91 11.88 -3.86
CA ASP A 170 24.53 10.57 -4.00
C ASP A 170 23.52 9.45 -3.70
N LEU A 171 23.68 8.33 -4.39
CA LEU A 171 22.91 7.11 -4.17
C LEU A 171 23.75 6.14 -3.35
N ALA A 172 23.08 5.30 -2.56
CA ALA A 172 23.71 4.22 -1.82
C ALA A 172 23.23 2.88 -2.37
N ASP A 173 24.11 1.89 -2.48
CA ASP A 173 23.78 0.58 -3.03
C ASP A 173 22.55 -0.07 -2.40
N TRP A 174 22.45 -0.05 -1.07
CA TRP A 174 21.31 -0.65 -0.36
C TRP A 174 19.98 0.04 -0.71
N ARG A 175 19.99 1.36 -0.95
CA ARG A 175 18.81 2.14 -1.40
C ARG A 175 18.45 1.81 -2.83
N ILE A 176 19.46 1.62 -3.69
CA ILE A 176 19.25 1.24 -5.09
C ILE A 176 18.60 -0.14 -5.17
N LEU A 177 19.08 -1.12 -4.39
CA LEU A 177 18.52 -2.47 -4.40
C LEU A 177 17.13 -2.53 -3.75
N ASP A 178 16.90 -1.82 -2.65
CA ASP A 178 15.58 -1.75 -2.03
C ASP A 178 14.57 -1.04 -2.97
N GLY A 179 14.97 0.05 -3.63
CA GLY A 179 14.17 0.71 -4.68
C GLY A 179 13.87 -0.21 -5.87
N SER A 180 14.86 -0.98 -6.32
CA SER A 180 14.68 -1.97 -7.39
C SER A 180 13.71 -3.09 -6.99
N LYS A 181 13.77 -3.55 -5.73
CA LYS A 181 12.84 -4.57 -5.20
C LYS A 181 11.42 -4.03 -5.07
N LEU A 182 11.28 -2.81 -4.56
CA LEU A 182 9.99 -2.13 -4.48
C LEU A 182 9.37 -1.89 -5.86
N GLU A 183 10.18 -1.64 -6.89
CA GLU A 183 9.69 -1.55 -8.27
C GLU A 183 9.11 -2.89 -8.77
N VAL A 184 9.75 -4.02 -8.48
CA VAL A 184 9.19 -5.33 -8.82
C VAL A 184 7.84 -5.54 -8.11
N PHE A 185 7.74 -5.14 -6.83
CA PHE A 185 6.47 -5.18 -6.10
C PHE A 185 5.43 -4.22 -6.69
N ARG A 186 5.84 -3.03 -7.13
CA ARG A 186 4.99 -2.06 -7.82
C ARG A 186 4.46 -2.62 -9.14
N ILE A 187 5.29 -3.30 -9.93
CA ILE A 187 4.87 -3.97 -11.16
C ILE A 187 3.81 -5.04 -10.86
N ILE A 188 4.01 -5.86 -9.81
CA ILE A 188 3.08 -6.92 -9.39
C ILE A 188 1.72 -6.35 -8.95
N THR A 189 1.73 -5.22 -8.25
CA THR A 189 0.54 -4.71 -7.53
C THR A 189 -0.19 -3.58 -8.24
N LEU A 190 0.52 -2.78 -9.03
CA LEU A 190 -0.02 -1.62 -9.76
C LEU A 190 0.20 -1.73 -11.28
N GLY A 191 1.40 -2.16 -11.69
CA GLY A 191 1.79 -2.18 -13.10
C GLY A 191 0.88 -3.09 -13.92
N ILE A 192 0.89 -4.40 -13.63
CA ILE A 192 0.09 -5.38 -14.38
C ILE A 192 -1.42 -5.33 -14.08
N THR A 193 -1.84 -4.52 -13.11
CA THR A 193 -3.26 -4.35 -12.75
C THR A 193 -3.95 -3.23 -13.52
N GLY A 194 -3.18 -2.43 -14.27
CA GLY A 194 -3.72 -1.31 -15.03
C GLY A 194 -3.97 -0.07 -14.17
N PHE A 195 -3.47 -0.03 -12.93
CA PHE A 195 -3.62 1.12 -12.05
C PHE A 195 -3.08 2.41 -12.67
N ASP A 196 -1.89 2.35 -13.28
CA ASP A 196 -1.28 3.54 -13.88
C ASP A 196 -1.86 3.94 -15.24
N ASN A 197 -2.55 3.02 -15.93
CA ASN A 197 -3.00 3.19 -17.32
C ASN A 197 -4.33 2.49 -17.61
N ALA A 198 -5.35 2.82 -16.82
CA ALA A 198 -6.63 2.11 -16.76
C ALA A 198 -7.45 2.19 -18.07
N LEU A 199 -7.12 3.13 -18.96
CA LEU A 199 -7.84 3.36 -20.22
C LEU A 199 -7.05 2.88 -21.44
N ALA A 200 -5.74 3.15 -21.52
CA ALA A 200 -4.92 2.78 -22.66
C ALA A 200 -4.46 1.31 -22.61
N LEU A 201 -4.46 0.69 -21.42
CA LEU A 201 -4.20 -0.74 -21.20
C LEU A 201 -2.86 -1.25 -21.76
N ASN A 202 -1.83 -0.39 -21.82
CA ASN A 202 -0.47 -0.74 -22.26
C ASN A 202 0.40 -1.30 -21.12
N SER A 203 -0.22 -1.84 -20.07
CA SER A 203 0.40 -2.20 -18.79
C SER A 203 1.60 -3.14 -18.94
N MET A 204 1.50 -4.13 -19.83
CA MET A 204 2.56 -5.12 -20.05
C MET A 204 3.78 -4.50 -20.74
N GLN A 205 3.55 -3.56 -21.67
CA GLN A 205 4.62 -2.82 -22.32
C GLN A 205 5.36 -1.90 -21.33
N GLU A 206 4.61 -1.22 -20.47
CA GLU A 206 5.15 -0.37 -19.41
C GLU A 206 5.95 -1.16 -18.37
N ALA A 207 5.41 -2.31 -17.91
CA ALA A 207 6.11 -3.21 -17.01
C ALA A 207 7.40 -3.78 -17.62
N ALA A 208 7.38 -4.12 -18.92
CA ALA A 208 8.57 -4.60 -19.62
C ALA A 208 9.65 -3.51 -19.69
N GLU A 209 9.27 -2.25 -19.91
CA GLU A 209 10.20 -1.12 -19.94
C GLU A 209 10.83 -0.83 -18.56
N ALA A 210 10.04 -0.93 -17.49
CA ALA A 210 10.54 -0.85 -16.13
C ALA A 210 11.56 -1.96 -15.82
N LEU A 211 11.25 -3.22 -16.15
CA LEU A 211 12.17 -4.34 -15.98
C LEU A 211 13.44 -4.21 -16.84
N LYS A 212 13.35 -3.67 -18.06
CA LYS A 212 14.52 -3.37 -18.91
C LYS A 212 15.46 -2.37 -18.21
N SER A 213 14.91 -1.35 -17.55
CA SER A 213 15.72 -0.41 -16.78
C SER A 213 16.35 -1.06 -15.55
N LEU A 214 15.57 -1.81 -14.76
CA LEU A 214 16.11 -2.54 -13.60
C LEU A 214 17.21 -3.51 -14.01
N ARG A 215 17.06 -4.21 -15.14
CA ARG A 215 18.08 -5.09 -15.69
C ARG A 215 19.39 -4.36 -15.96
N ASN A 216 19.33 -3.15 -16.52
CA ASN A 216 20.54 -2.33 -16.74
C ASN A 216 21.20 -1.96 -15.42
N VAL A 217 20.43 -1.52 -14.42
CA VAL A 217 20.92 -1.18 -13.08
C VAL A 217 21.55 -2.40 -12.40
N LEU A 218 20.83 -3.52 -12.33
CA LEU A 218 21.25 -4.74 -11.64
C LEU A 218 22.45 -5.42 -12.32
N SER A 219 22.65 -5.22 -13.62
CA SER A 219 23.84 -5.72 -14.33
C SER A 219 25.17 -5.18 -13.77
N LEU A 220 25.15 -4.02 -13.09
CA LEU A 220 26.33 -3.44 -12.46
C LEU A 220 26.69 -4.08 -11.11
N TYR A 221 25.78 -4.88 -10.55
CA TYR A 221 25.98 -5.64 -9.32
C TYR A 221 26.33 -7.10 -9.56
N VAL A 222 25.95 -7.63 -10.73
CA VAL A 222 26.16 -9.04 -11.09
C VAL A 222 27.53 -9.22 -11.76
N ASN A 223 28.41 -10.00 -11.16
CA ASN A 223 29.66 -10.43 -11.81
C ASN A 223 29.37 -11.50 -12.90
N LYS A 224 30.15 -11.48 -13.98
CA LYS A 224 30.02 -12.40 -15.14
C LYS A 224 30.11 -13.90 -14.81
N LYS A 225 30.57 -14.29 -13.61
CA LYS A 225 30.81 -15.71 -13.26
C LYS A 225 29.78 -16.32 -12.29
N ASP A 226 29.13 -15.54 -11.42
CA ASP A 226 28.44 -16.13 -10.25
C ASP A 226 26.94 -15.78 -10.09
N ASN A 227 26.40 -14.75 -10.77
CA ASN A 227 25.00 -14.32 -10.56
C ASN A 227 24.19 -14.09 -11.85
N THR A 228 24.44 -14.88 -12.90
CA THR A 228 23.69 -14.79 -14.17
C THR A 228 22.20 -15.09 -14.03
N ALA A 229 21.78 -15.81 -13.00
CA ALA A 229 20.39 -16.23 -12.80
C ALA A 229 19.41 -15.04 -12.68
N LEU A 230 19.74 -14.00 -11.89
CA LEU A 230 18.86 -12.84 -11.75
C LEU A 230 18.66 -12.10 -13.08
N LEU A 231 19.72 -11.92 -13.87
CA LEU A 231 19.61 -11.28 -15.18
C LEU A 231 18.83 -12.16 -16.17
N GLN A 232 18.98 -13.48 -16.09
CA GLN A 232 18.18 -14.44 -16.89
C GLN A 232 16.71 -14.42 -16.51
N ASP A 233 16.38 -14.34 -15.22
CA ASP A 233 15.00 -14.23 -14.73
C ASP A 233 14.36 -12.91 -15.20
N LEU A 234 15.11 -11.80 -15.16
CA LEU A 234 14.68 -10.51 -15.73
C LEU A 234 14.45 -10.60 -17.24
N ASP A 235 15.39 -11.19 -17.99
CA ASP A 235 15.25 -11.39 -19.44
C ASP A 235 14.02 -12.23 -19.78
N ALA A 236 13.80 -13.33 -19.04
CA ALA A 236 12.65 -14.19 -19.24
C ALA A 236 11.33 -13.49 -18.91
N ALA A 237 11.30 -12.65 -17.87
CA ALA A 237 10.13 -11.86 -17.49
C ALA A 237 9.79 -10.79 -18.54
N ILE A 238 10.80 -10.08 -19.05
CA ILE A 238 10.65 -9.10 -20.13
C ILE A 238 10.09 -9.79 -21.38
N VAL A 239 10.66 -10.93 -21.77
CA VAL A 239 10.18 -11.72 -22.91
C VAL A 239 8.73 -12.14 -22.68
N TYR A 240 8.37 -12.60 -21.49
CA TYR A 240 6.99 -12.99 -21.19
C TYR A 240 6.01 -11.82 -21.35
N LEU A 241 6.32 -10.65 -20.81
CA LEU A 241 5.51 -9.44 -20.94
C LEU A 241 5.35 -9.01 -22.41
N ASP A 242 6.45 -8.98 -23.17
CA ASP A 242 6.46 -8.58 -24.57
C ASP A 242 5.65 -9.56 -25.46
N HIS A 243 5.59 -10.85 -25.11
CA HIS A 243 4.81 -11.86 -25.86
C HIS A 243 3.34 -11.96 -25.43
N HIS A 244 2.95 -11.39 -24.29
CA HIS A 244 1.58 -11.43 -23.78
C HIS A 244 1.04 -10.01 -23.52
N PRO A 245 0.94 -9.14 -24.55
CA PRO A 245 0.57 -7.73 -24.36
C PRO A 245 -0.92 -7.51 -24.06
N ASN A 246 -1.79 -8.51 -24.25
CA ASN A 246 -3.22 -8.35 -24.05
C ASN A 246 -3.55 -8.25 -22.55
N PHE A 247 -4.13 -7.12 -22.14
CA PHE A 247 -4.42 -6.82 -20.74
C PHE A 247 -5.37 -7.82 -20.06
N ASP A 248 -6.48 -8.17 -20.71
CA ASP A 248 -7.51 -9.04 -20.14
C ASP A 248 -7.06 -10.51 -20.08
N ALA A 249 -6.32 -10.96 -21.10
CA ALA A 249 -5.88 -12.35 -21.22
C ALA A 249 -4.55 -12.66 -20.48
N PHE A 250 -3.87 -11.65 -19.92
CA PHE A 250 -2.58 -11.83 -19.26
C PHE A 250 -2.70 -12.68 -17.99
N ASP A 251 -1.92 -13.77 -17.92
CA ASP A 251 -1.86 -14.62 -16.73
C ASP A 251 -0.91 -14.01 -15.67
N ARG A 252 -1.53 -13.27 -14.75
CA ARG A 252 -0.87 -12.56 -13.65
C ARG A 252 -0.41 -13.54 -12.57
N ALA A 253 -1.20 -14.58 -12.28
CA ALA A 253 -0.81 -15.61 -11.31
C ALA A 253 0.51 -16.28 -11.72
N LEU A 254 0.62 -16.65 -13.00
CA LEU A 254 1.85 -17.20 -13.55
C LEU A 254 2.97 -16.17 -13.53
N PHE A 255 2.72 -14.93 -13.97
CA PHE A 255 3.74 -13.88 -13.99
C PHE A 255 4.37 -13.66 -12.60
N ILE A 256 3.52 -13.50 -11.58
CA ILE A 256 3.95 -13.26 -10.20
C ILE A 256 4.79 -14.42 -9.68
N THR A 257 4.28 -15.66 -9.80
CA THR A 257 4.93 -16.84 -9.20
C THR A 257 6.18 -17.28 -9.95
N ARG A 258 6.21 -17.17 -11.28
CA ARG A 258 7.32 -17.65 -12.11
C ARG A 258 8.41 -16.63 -12.35
N TYR A 259 8.08 -15.33 -12.30
CA TYR A 259 9.00 -14.25 -12.63
C TYR A 259 9.13 -13.23 -11.50
N GLY A 260 8.04 -12.56 -11.12
CA GLY A 260 8.07 -11.47 -10.13
C GLY A 260 8.73 -11.86 -8.81
N ASN A 261 8.24 -12.95 -8.19
CA ASN A 261 8.77 -13.47 -6.92
C ASN A 261 10.22 -13.95 -7.03
N LYS A 262 10.64 -14.48 -8.19
CA LYS A 262 12.04 -14.88 -8.40
C LYS A 262 12.96 -13.68 -8.49
N ILE A 263 12.57 -12.66 -9.24
CA ILE A 263 13.35 -11.43 -9.40
C ILE A 263 13.51 -10.74 -8.04
N SER A 264 12.41 -10.53 -7.29
CA SER A 264 12.47 -9.88 -5.98
C SER A 264 13.31 -10.68 -4.98
N THR A 265 13.24 -12.03 -5.03
CA THR A 265 14.11 -12.91 -4.23
C THR A 265 15.58 -12.76 -4.60
N GLY A 266 15.91 -12.70 -5.89
CA GLY A 266 17.28 -12.50 -6.35
C GLY A 266 17.84 -11.13 -5.97
N ILE A 267 17.03 -10.07 -6.02
CA ILE A 267 17.41 -8.74 -5.53
C ILE A 267 17.63 -8.77 -4.01
N ALA A 268 16.76 -9.43 -3.25
CA ALA A 268 16.93 -9.57 -1.80
C ALA A 268 18.19 -10.36 -1.43
N GLN A 269 18.55 -11.39 -2.20
CA GLN A 269 19.80 -12.12 -2.01
C GLN A 269 21.01 -11.21 -2.30
N LEU A 270 20.96 -10.45 -3.40
CA LEU A 270 22.01 -9.51 -3.75
C LEU A 270 22.21 -8.43 -2.67
N GLU A 271 21.14 -7.93 -2.08
CA GLU A 271 21.17 -6.98 -0.96
C GLU A 271 21.85 -7.59 0.28
N GLN A 272 21.61 -8.88 0.56
CA GLN A 272 22.25 -9.58 1.68
C GLN A 272 23.74 -9.82 1.48
N ASP A 273 24.16 -10.04 0.23
CA ASP A 273 25.54 -10.34 -0.15
C ASP A 273 26.42 -9.08 -0.23
N LEU A 274 25.81 -7.89 -0.37
CA LEU A 274 26.56 -6.65 -0.46
C LEU A 274 27.20 -6.25 0.89
N PRO A 275 28.49 -5.86 0.89
CA PRO A 275 29.12 -5.29 2.07
C PRO A 275 28.58 -3.88 2.33
N GLY A 276 28.20 -3.58 3.57
CA GLY A 276 27.72 -2.24 3.95
C GLY A 276 26.89 -2.23 5.23
N PRO A 277 26.50 -1.05 5.72
CA PRO A 277 25.64 -0.93 6.88
C PRO A 277 24.25 -1.50 6.57
N LYS A 278 23.81 -2.47 7.36
CA LYS A 278 22.43 -2.99 7.32
C LYS A 278 21.52 -2.02 8.08
N ILE A 279 21.10 -0.97 7.40
CA ILE A 279 20.16 0.02 7.97
C ILE A 279 18.77 -0.62 8.00
N LYS A 280 18.15 -0.63 9.17
CA LYS A 280 16.77 -1.08 9.36
C LYS A 280 15.94 0.08 9.87
N TYR A 281 14.79 0.29 9.27
CA TYR A 281 13.79 1.25 9.73
C TYR A 281 12.43 0.57 9.82
N ASN A 282 11.58 1.08 10.72
CA ASN A 282 10.23 0.55 10.86
C ASN A 282 9.43 0.88 9.59
N ARG A 283 9.04 -0.16 8.84
CA ARG A 283 8.14 -0.05 7.68
C ARG A 283 7.18 -1.22 7.67
N MET A 284 5.99 -0.97 7.12
CA MET A 284 4.89 -1.92 7.05
C MET A 284 5.26 -3.18 6.28
N LEU A 285 5.61 -3.05 4.99
CA LEU A 285 6.30 -4.11 4.27
C LEU A 285 7.74 -4.17 4.78
N ARG A 286 8.24 -5.28 5.31
CA ARG A 286 9.61 -5.41 5.82
C ARG A 286 10.64 -5.25 4.70
N GLN A 287 11.80 -4.68 5.02
CA GLN A 287 12.90 -4.56 4.07
C GLN A 287 13.48 -5.93 3.72
N GLU A 288 13.47 -6.86 4.66
CA GLU A 288 14.04 -8.20 4.49
C GLU A 288 13.14 -9.16 3.71
N ALA A 289 11.88 -8.77 3.43
CA ALA A 289 10.96 -9.58 2.65
C ALA A 289 11.57 -9.86 1.25
N LYS A 290 11.61 -11.14 0.88
CA LYS A 290 12.05 -11.61 -0.43
C LYS A 290 10.91 -11.47 -1.43
N THR A 291 9.69 -11.74 -0.98
CA THR A 291 8.46 -11.58 -1.77
C THR A 291 7.39 -10.86 -0.96
N LEU A 292 6.37 -10.34 -1.65
CA LEU A 292 5.16 -9.82 -0.98
C LEU A 292 4.39 -10.92 -0.23
N PHE A 293 4.64 -12.19 -0.54
CA PHE A 293 3.88 -13.33 -0.05
C PHE A 293 4.62 -14.12 1.02
N ASP A 294 5.77 -13.65 1.50
CA ASP A 294 6.44 -14.27 2.65
C ASP A 294 5.53 -14.15 3.89
N SER A 295 5.47 -15.18 4.72
CA SER A 295 4.56 -15.23 5.87
C SER A 295 4.76 -14.09 6.88
N ASP A 296 5.97 -13.53 6.94
CA ASP A 296 6.37 -12.43 7.80
C ASP A 296 6.69 -11.15 7.01
N ALA A 297 6.28 -11.05 5.74
CA ALA A 297 6.56 -9.90 4.88
C ALA A 297 6.05 -8.57 5.47
N PHE A 298 4.99 -8.59 6.29
CA PHE A 298 4.38 -7.39 6.86
C PHE A 298 4.56 -7.31 8.39
N ASN A 299 4.84 -6.11 8.88
CA ASN A 299 4.98 -5.83 10.30
C ASN A 299 3.64 -5.38 10.90
N ALA A 300 3.00 -6.24 11.70
CA ALA A 300 1.73 -5.92 12.38
C ALA A 300 1.83 -4.74 13.38
N ASP A 301 3.03 -4.41 13.84
CA ASP A 301 3.27 -3.28 14.75
C ASP A 301 3.64 -1.98 14.01
N ALA A 302 3.62 -1.95 12.67
CA ALA A 302 4.10 -0.82 11.87
C ALA A 302 3.39 0.51 12.19
N PHE A 303 2.09 0.44 12.51
CA PHE A 303 1.24 1.59 12.85
C PHE A 303 0.96 1.69 14.36
N SER A 304 1.81 1.10 15.21
CA SER A 304 1.73 1.30 16.65
C SER A 304 2.29 2.68 17.05
N PRO A 305 1.83 3.31 18.14
CA PRO A 305 2.30 4.63 18.57
C PRO A 305 3.81 4.71 18.86
N GLY A 306 4.43 3.58 19.21
CA GLY A 306 5.84 3.54 19.60
C GLY A 306 6.29 2.13 19.98
N SER A 307 7.59 1.98 20.23
CA SER A 307 8.20 0.67 20.54
C SER A 307 7.64 0.01 21.80
N GLU A 308 7.19 0.81 22.76
CA GLU A 308 6.52 0.40 23.99
C GLU A 308 5.10 -0.13 23.75
N PHE A 309 4.53 0.12 22.57
CA PHE A 309 3.25 -0.44 22.09
C PHE A 309 3.41 -1.71 21.25
N HIS A 310 4.65 -2.11 20.92
CA HIS A 310 4.88 -3.35 20.18
C HIS A 310 4.30 -4.57 20.90
N THR A 311 3.73 -5.46 20.09
CA THR A 311 3.07 -6.67 20.55
C THR A 311 4.05 -7.60 21.27
N THR A 312 3.64 -8.16 22.41
CA THR A 312 4.36 -9.25 23.10
C THR A 312 3.37 -10.34 23.48
N ALA A 313 3.84 -11.58 23.65
CA ALA A 313 2.97 -12.69 24.06
C ALA A 313 2.19 -12.39 25.37
N ALA A 314 2.81 -11.68 26.32
CA ALA A 314 2.16 -11.31 27.57
C ALA A 314 1.07 -10.24 27.38
N LYS A 315 1.28 -9.27 26.47
CA LYS A 315 0.23 -8.29 26.13
C LYS A 315 -0.92 -8.93 25.36
N VAL A 316 -0.62 -9.89 24.47
CA VAL A 316 -1.65 -10.67 23.75
C VAL A 316 -2.51 -11.47 24.72
N GLU A 317 -1.90 -12.20 25.66
CA GLU A 317 -2.62 -12.97 26.69
C GLU A 317 -3.55 -12.08 27.54
N LEU A 318 -3.05 -10.92 27.97
CA LEU A 318 -3.86 -9.95 28.69
C LEU A 318 -4.99 -9.36 27.82
N GLY A 319 -4.66 -8.99 26.59
CA GLY A 319 -5.59 -8.42 25.62
C GLY A 319 -6.72 -9.37 25.27
N GLU A 320 -6.40 -10.65 25.05
CA GLU A 320 -7.39 -11.71 24.80
C GLU A 320 -8.36 -11.79 25.97
N LYS A 321 -7.86 -11.85 27.21
CA LYS A 321 -8.74 -11.89 28.39
C LYS A 321 -9.68 -10.69 28.46
N LEU A 322 -9.16 -9.47 28.22
CA LEU A 322 -9.97 -8.24 28.19
C LEU A 322 -11.00 -8.24 27.05
N PHE A 323 -10.64 -8.78 25.88
CA PHE A 323 -11.49 -8.80 24.68
C PHE A 323 -12.82 -9.53 24.89
N PHE A 324 -12.83 -10.57 25.73
CA PHE A 324 -14.01 -11.37 26.06
C PHE A 324 -14.72 -10.91 27.35
N ASP A 325 -14.24 -9.87 28.03
CA ASP A 325 -14.78 -9.46 29.33
C ASP A 325 -15.85 -8.37 29.17
N ALA A 326 -17.10 -8.70 29.51
CA ALA A 326 -18.21 -7.77 29.40
C ALA A 326 -18.17 -6.67 30.46
N ALA A 327 -17.37 -6.81 31.53
CA ALA A 327 -17.22 -5.81 32.58
C ALA A 327 -16.56 -4.51 32.08
N LEU A 328 -16.01 -4.50 30.85
CA LEU A 328 -15.52 -3.28 30.21
C LEU A 328 -16.66 -2.35 29.74
N SER A 329 -17.87 -2.89 29.54
CA SER A 329 -19.04 -2.09 29.15
C SER A 329 -19.75 -1.45 30.34
N GLY A 330 -20.42 -0.32 30.12
CA GLY A 330 -21.08 0.46 31.17
C GLY A 330 -22.18 -0.30 31.93
N ASN A 331 -22.85 -1.25 31.27
CA ASN A 331 -23.89 -2.09 31.88
C ASN A 331 -23.45 -3.55 32.11
N GLY A 332 -22.20 -3.90 31.80
CA GLY A 332 -21.66 -5.24 32.00
C GLY A 332 -22.18 -6.32 31.05
N THR A 333 -22.87 -5.96 29.96
CA THR A 333 -23.54 -6.93 29.05
C THR A 333 -22.83 -7.15 27.72
N ARG A 334 -21.86 -6.30 27.36
CA ARG A 334 -21.19 -6.34 26.06
C ARG A 334 -19.68 -6.36 26.20
N SER A 335 -19.03 -7.28 25.48
CA SER A 335 -17.58 -7.34 25.30
C SER A 335 -17.22 -7.05 23.85
N CYS A 336 -15.94 -6.94 23.51
CA CYS A 336 -15.51 -6.85 22.12
C CYS A 336 -15.97 -8.08 21.32
N ALA A 337 -15.86 -9.27 21.92
CA ALA A 337 -16.28 -10.54 21.32
C ALA A 337 -17.79 -10.66 21.08
N SER A 338 -18.62 -9.83 21.72
CA SER A 338 -20.06 -9.79 21.49
C SER A 338 -20.40 -9.28 20.08
N CYS A 339 -19.56 -8.40 19.51
CA CYS A 339 -19.70 -7.89 18.14
C CYS A 339 -18.66 -8.48 17.19
N HIS A 340 -17.52 -8.95 17.71
CA HIS A 340 -16.43 -9.51 16.91
C HIS A 340 -16.21 -10.99 17.26
N ASN A 341 -17.12 -11.84 16.78
CA ASN A 341 -17.15 -13.27 17.09
C ASN A 341 -16.06 -14.03 16.32
N PRO A 342 -15.12 -14.75 16.99
CA PRO A 342 -14.06 -15.51 16.32
C PRO A 342 -14.57 -16.52 15.27
N ASN A 343 -15.76 -17.11 15.47
CA ASN A 343 -16.34 -18.09 14.54
C ASN A 343 -16.87 -17.45 13.24
N LEU A 344 -17.10 -16.13 13.25
CA LEU A 344 -17.55 -15.33 12.10
C LEU A 344 -16.42 -14.42 11.60
N ALA A 345 -15.18 -14.91 11.68
CA ALA A 345 -13.98 -14.15 11.36
C ALA A 345 -13.97 -12.76 12.03
N PHE A 346 -14.34 -12.71 13.31
CA PHE A 346 -14.39 -11.48 14.11
C PHE A 346 -15.37 -10.42 13.57
N THR A 347 -16.51 -10.85 13.04
CA THR A 347 -17.71 -10.02 12.78
C THR A 347 -18.89 -10.48 13.65
N ASP A 348 -20.07 -9.88 13.50
CA ASP A 348 -21.31 -10.30 14.17
C ASP A 348 -22.33 -10.98 13.23
N GLY A 349 -22.09 -10.97 11.91
CA GLY A 349 -23.02 -11.52 10.92
C GLY A 349 -24.31 -10.71 10.74
N LEU A 350 -24.34 -9.45 11.18
CA LEU A 350 -25.52 -8.58 11.10
C LEU A 350 -25.30 -7.46 10.09
N ALA A 351 -26.39 -6.93 9.51
CA ALA A 351 -26.31 -5.72 8.69
C ALA A 351 -25.80 -4.55 9.52
N ARG A 352 -26.45 -4.31 10.66
CA ARG A 352 -26.03 -3.34 11.69
C ARG A 352 -26.46 -3.90 13.06
N ASN A 353 -25.59 -3.82 14.05
CA ASN A 353 -25.88 -4.30 15.41
C ASN A 353 -26.81 -3.32 16.14
N THR A 354 -27.37 -3.72 17.28
CA THR A 354 -28.19 -2.83 18.12
C THR A 354 -27.32 -1.95 19.01
N THR A 355 -27.87 -0.81 19.44
CA THR A 355 -27.25 -0.02 20.51
C THR A 355 -27.25 -0.80 21.84
N ILE A 356 -26.34 -0.47 22.76
CA ILE A 356 -26.19 -1.18 24.05
C ILE A 356 -27.37 -0.98 25.01
N HIS A 357 -28.06 0.14 24.91
CA HIS A 357 -29.15 0.52 25.82
C HIS A 357 -30.55 0.31 25.25
N ASP A 358 -30.67 0.24 23.92
CA ASP A 358 -31.96 0.08 23.24
C ASP A 358 -31.84 -0.88 22.04
N PRO A 359 -32.41 -2.09 22.15
CA PRO A 359 -32.46 -3.05 21.05
C PRO A 359 -33.28 -2.57 19.85
N ALA A 360 -34.16 -1.58 20.00
CA ALA A 360 -34.95 -1.02 18.91
C ALA A 360 -34.13 -0.09 18.00
N ASN A 361 -33.00 0.42 18.48
CA ASN A 361 -32.10 1.29 17.72
C ASN A 361 -30.89 0.50 17.21
N LEU A 362 -30.52 0.75 15.95
CA LEU A 362 -29.35 0.15 15.31
C LEU A 362 -28.16 1.13 15.33
N LEU A 363 -26.96 0.57 15.36
CA LEU A 363 -25.73 1.29 15.02
C LEU A 363 -25.78 1.77 13.57
N THR A 364 -24.98 2.78 13.22
CA THR A 364 -24.95 3.33 11.86
C THR A 364 -24.37 2.36 10.84
N ARG A 365 -23.40 1.52 11.24
CA ARG A 365 -22.57 0.72 10.32
C ARG A 365 -22.52 -0.77 10.70
N ASN A 366 -22.22 -1.59 9.70
CA ASN A 366 -21.85 -3.00 9.83
C ASN A 366 -20.56 -3.14 10.66
N VAL A 367 -20.40 -4.27 11.36
CA VAL A 367 -19.20 -4.55 12.16
C VAL A 367 -18.13 -5.22 11.28
N PRO A 368 -16.99 -4.55 11.00
CA PRO A 368 -15.95 -5.11 10.14
C PRO A 368 -15.18 -6.24 10.85
N THR A 369 -14.53 -7.10 10.05
CA THR A 369 -13.62 -8.13 10.58
C THR A 369 -12.40 -7.50 11.27
N LEU A 370 -11.93 -8.15 12.35
CA LEU A 370 -10.64 -7.82 12.97
C LEU A 370 -9.47 -8.64 12.41
N VAL A 371 -9.73 -9.66 11.58
CA VAL A 371 -8.66 -10.45 10.97
C VAL A 371 -7.87 -9.56 10.02
N ASN A 372 -6.55 -9.53 10.18
CA ASN A 372 -5.64 -8.64 9.45
C ASN A 372 -5.92 -7.13 9.62
N ALA A 373 -6.70 -6.69 10.61
CA ALA A 373 -7.01 -5.27 10.81
C ALA A 373 -5.75 -4.42 11.07
N ALA A 374 -4.74 -5.00 11.70
CA ALA A 374 -3.44 -4.35 11.94
C ALA A 374 -2.65 -4.04 10.66
N LEU A 375 -3.05 -4.58 9.51
CA LEU A 375 -2.40 -4.34 8.23
C LEU A 375 -3.02 -3.16 7.46
N GLN A 376 -3.47 -2.14 8.19
CA GLN A 376 -4.09 -0.90 7.68
C GLN A 376 -3.58 0.30 8.48
N SER A 377 -3.41 1.45 7.81
CA SER A 377 -2.86 2.66 8.44
C SER A 377 -3.89 3.45 9.24
N ASN A 378 -5.18 3.26 8.96
CA ASN A 378 -6.29 3.96 9.61
C ASN A 378 -7.43 2.98 9.90
N TYR A 379 -8.21 3.28 10.94
CA TYR A 379 -9.27 2.41 11.45
C TYR A 379 -10.64 3.11 11.41
N PHE A 380 -11.69 2.30 11.55
CA PHE A 380 -13.08 2.62 11.18
C PHE A 380 -13.29 2.85 9.67
N TYR A 381 -14.54 2.69 9.22
CA TYR A 381 -14.90 2.93 7.82
C TYR A 381 -14.68 4.39 7.37
N ASP A 382 -14.62 5.36 8.29
CA ASP A 382 -14.37 6.78 8.03
C ASP A 382 -12.95 7.23 8.40
N MET A 383 -12.00 6.30 8.60
CA MET A 383 -10.58 6.59 8.86
C MET A 383 -10.27 7.47 10.09
N ARG A 384 -11.24 7.74 10.98
CA ARG A 384 -11.07 8.71 12.07
C ARG A 384 -10.03 8.33 13.13
N ALA A 385 -9.67 7.05 13.23
CA ALA A 385 -8.67 6.56 14.18
C ALA A 385 -7.36 6.22 13.46
N LEU A 386 -6.24 6.71 13.98
CA LEU A 386 -4.90 6.52 13.42
C LEU A 386 -4.19 5.26 13.95
N THR A 387 -4.60 4.78 15.13
CA THR A 387 -4.03 3.59 15.77
C THR A 387 -5.13 2.64 16.27
N LEU A 388 -4.78 1.36 16.47
CA LEU A 388 -5.70 0.42 17.11
C LEU A 388 -6.02 0.83 18.55
N GLU A 389 -5.08 1.47 19.24
CA GLU A 389 -5.27 1.99 20.58
C GLU A 389 -6.35 3.09 20.62
N ASP A 390 -6.34 4.00 19.64
CA ASP A 390 -7.38 5.03 19.48
C ASP A 390 -8.73 4.38 19.12
N GLN A 391 -8.73 3.43 18.19
CA GLN A 391 -9.92 2.69 17.81
C GLN A 391 -10.58 2.00 19.01
N VAL A 392 -9.79 1.32 19.84
CA VAL A 392 -10.27 0.65 21.06
C VAL A 392 -10.83 1.67 22.06
N ARG A 393 -10.12 2.79 22.25
CA ARG A 393 -10.54 3.86 23.16
C ARG A 393 -11.90 4.44 22.76
N ASP A 394 -12.10 4.67 21.47
CA ASP A 394 -13.35 5.19 20.90
C ASP A 394 -14.51 4.23 21.12
N VAL A 395 -14.34 2.94 20.80
CA VAL A 395 -15.40 1.93 20.97
C VAL A 395 -15.79 1.75 22.44
N ILE A 396 -14.79 1.71 23.34
CA ILE A 396 -15.06 1.63 24.79
C ILE A 396 -15.90 2.83 25.23
N SER A 397 -15.60 4.03 24.76
CA SER A 397 -16.25 5.27 25.22
C SER A 397 -17.58 5.58 24.53
N SER A 398 -17.84 4.95 23.38
CA SER A 398 -19.03 5.15 22.55
C SER A 398 -20.32 4.78 23.31
N LYS A 399 -21.24 5.74 23.40
CA LYS A 399 -22.53 5.59 24.10
C LYS A 399 -23.48 4.60 23.44
N GLN A 400 -23.28 4.33 22.15
CA GLN A 400 -24.09 3.37 21.40
C GLN A 400 -23.49 1.96 21.46
N GLU A 401 -22.16 1.84 21.62
CA GLU A 401 -21.45 0.57 21.56
C GLU A 401 -21.20 -0.04 22.92
N MET A 402 -20.20 0.42 23.71
CA MET A 402 -19.87 -0.20 25.00
C MET A 402 -20.25 0.67 26.21
N ASP A 403 -20.38 1.99 26.03
CA ASP A 403 -20.62 2.97 27.11
C ASP A 403 -19.73 2.75 28.35
N GLY A 404 -18.51 2.27 28.13
CA GLY A 404 -17.52 1.99 29.15
C GLY A 404 -16.89 3.27 29.69
N SER A 405 -16.35 3.17 30.91
CA SER A 405 -15.56 4.24 31.52
C SER A 405 -14.15 3.74 31.77
N MET A 406 -13.16 4.32 31.10
CA MET A 406 -11.77 3.93 31.29
C MET A 406 -11.32 4.05 32.75
N LYS A 407 -11.83 5.04 33.50
CA LYS A 407 -11.59 5.18 34.94
C LYS A 407 -12.16 4.00 35.73
N ALA A 408 -13.37 3.53 35.39
CA ALA A 408 -13.98 2.37 36.03
C ALA A 408 -13.25 1.07 35.67
N ILE A 409 -12.86 0.90 34.39
CA ILE A 409 -12.10 -0.24 33.90
C ILE A 409 -10.76 -0.33 34.63
N ILE A 410 -9.99 0.76 34.68
CA ILE A 410 -8.70 0.79 35.40
C ILE A 410 -8.89 0.39 36.87
N LYS A 411 -9.91 0.92 37.54
CA LYS A 411 -10.22 0.55 38.93
C LYS A 411 -10.51 -0.95 39.04
N TYR A 412 -11.36 -1.49 38.16
CA TYR A 412 -11.72 -2.90 38.12
C TYR A 412 -10.47 -3.79 37.96
N VAL A 413 -9.70 -3.60 36.89
CA VAL A 413 -8.52 -4.43 36.58
C VAL A 413 -7.38 -4.27 37.59
N SER A 414 -7.31 -3.13 38.29
CA SER A 414 -6.35 -2.92 39.37
C SER A 414 -6.73 -3.66 40.65
N THR A 415 -8.02 -3.85 40.90
CA THR A 415 -8.51 -4.57 42.09
C THR A 415 -8.61 -6.07 41.92
N ASP A 416 -8.81 -6.53 40.69
CA ASP A 416 -8.84 -7.95 40.35
C ASP A 416 -7.42 -8.55 40.34
N LYS A 417 -7.14 -9.49 41.24
CA LYS A 417 -5.79 -10.07 41.41
C LYS A 417 -5.28 -10.76 40.12
N PRO A 418 -6.08 -11.57 39.41
CA PRO A 418 -5.69 -12.11 38.11
C PRO A 418 -5.28 -11.03 37.10
N TYR A 419 -6.08 -9.98 36.91
CA TYR A 419 -5.72 -8.88 36.01
C TYR A 419 -4.46 -8.15 36.47
N ALA A 420 -4.36 -7.77 37.74
CA ALA A 420 -3.17 -7.09 38.25
C ALA A 420 -1.88 -7.89 37.98
N SER A 421 -1.92 -9.22 38.11
CA SER A 421 -0.79 -10.09 37.76
C SER A 421 -0.48 -10.11 36.26
N LEU A 422 -1.51 -10.15 35.40
CA LEU A 422 -1.32 -10.11 33.95
C LEU A 422 -0.76 -8.76 33.48
N PHE A 423 -1.23 -7.65 34.03
CA PHE A 423 -0.69 -6.31 33.74
C PHE A 423 0.78 -6.19 34.18
N ALA A 424 1.12 -6.68 35.39
CA ALA A 424 2.51 -6.68 35.85
C ALA A 424 3.44 -7.49 34.94
N LYS A 425 2.94 -8.60 34.37
CA LYS A 425 3.67 -9.42 33.38
C LYS A 425 3.77 -8.73 32.02
N ALA A 426 2.67 -8.18 31.50
CA ALA A 426 2.60 -7.57 30.18
C ALA A 426 3.39 -6.26 30.05
N PHE A 427 3.46 -5.49 31.14
CA PHE A 427 4.07 -4.16 31.18
C PHE A 427 5.24 -4.08 32.17
N SER A 428 5.99 -5.17 32.34
CA SER A 428 7.10 -5.25 33.31
C SER A 428 8.23 -4.22 33.07
N ALA A 429 8.36 -3.71 31.85
CA ALA A 429 9.32 -2.68 31.47
C ALA A 429 8.80 -1.24 31.67
N SER A 430 7.50 -1.07 31.99
CA SER A 430 6.92 0.25 32.22
C SER A 430 7.48 0.87 33.48
N ARG A 431 7.74 2.18 33.41
CA ARG A 431 8.19 2.99 34.56
C ARG A 431 7.03 3.65 35.29
N GLU A 432 5.82 3.49 34.79
CA GLU A 432 4.62 4.09 35.37
C GLU A 432 4.13 3.33 36.59
N LYS A 433 3.53 4.07 37.53
CA LYS A 433 2.98 3.49 38.75
C LYS A 433 1.50 3.14 38.54
N GLY A 434 1.20 1.84 38.64
CA GLY A 434 -0.16 1.33 38.51
C GLY A 434 -0.60 1.12 37.06
N ILE A 435 -1.84 0.65 36.89
CA ILE A 435 -2.42 0.42 35.57
C ILE A 435 -2.98 1.74 35.02
N ASN A 436 -2.68 2.05 33.76
CA ASN A 436 -3.16 3.25 33.08
C ASN A 436 -4.01 2.90 31.85
N SER A 437 -4.57 3.94 31.20
CA SER A 437 -5.42 3.75 30.02
C SER A 437 -4.68 3.17 28.82
N ASP A 438 -3.44 3.60 28.59
CA ASP A 438 -2.66 3.18 27.42
C ASP A 438 -2.26 1.72 27.52
N GLN A 439 -2.01 1.22 28.73
CA GLN A 439 -1.78 -0.21 28.98
C GLN A 439 -3.03 -1.05 28.67
N VAL A 440 -4.23 -0.56 29.01
CA VAL A 440 -5.49 -1.26 28.69
C VAL A 440 -5.70 -1.32 27.18
N THR A 441 -5.58 -0.18 26.49
CA THR A 441 -5.80 -0.12 25.02
C THR A 441 -4.71 -0.87 24.26
N ASN A 442 -3.44 -0.78 24.68
CA ASN A 442 -2.31 -1.50 24.10
C ASN A 442 -2.44 -3.02 24.25
N ALA A 443 -2.94 -3.52 25.38
CA ALA A 443 -3.21 -4.94 25.54
C ALA A 443 -4.26 -5.44 24.54
N LEU A 444 -5.42 -4.76 24.47
CA LEU A 444 -6.48 -5.07 23.49
C LEU A 444 -5.97 -4.97 22.04
N ALA A 445 -5.26 -3.88 21.70
CA ALA A 445 -4.67 -3.69 20.38
C ALA A 445 -3.63 -4.77 20.06
N SER A 446 -2.81 -5.19 21.02
CA SER A 446 -1.85 -6.30 20.86
C SER A 446 -2.56 -7.62 20.52
N TYR A 447 -3.70 -7.91 21.17
CA TYR A 447 -4.50 -9.07 20.79
C TYR A 447 -5.03 -8.95 19.35
N ILE A 448 -5.57 -7.79 18.96
CA ILE A 448 -6.02 -7.56 17.57
C ILE A 448 -4.86 -7.72 16.56
N ARG A 449 -3.67 -7.20 16.86
CA ARG A 449 -2.47 -7.39 16.03
C ARG A 449 -2.06 -8.86 15.89
N SER A 450 -2.30 -9.67 16.92
CA SER A 450 -2.04 -11.12 16.86
C SER A 450 -2.98 -11.87 15.91
N LEU A 451 -4.10 -11.27 15.49
CA LEU A 451 -5.05 -11.86 14.55
C LEU A 451 -4.62 -11.75 13.08
N VAL A 452 -3.39 -11.31 12.80
CA VAL A 452 -2.82 -11.30 11.46
C VAL A 452 -2.57 -12.73 10.97
N LYS A 453 -3.22 -13.09 9.86
CA LYS A 453 -3.15 -14.40 9.20
C LYS A 453 -3.08 -14.26 7.68
N LEU A 454 -1.87 -14.37 7.13
CA LEU A 454 -1.58 -14.42 5.68
C LEU A 454 -1.19 -15.84 5.25
N ASN A 455 -2.10 -16.80 5.48
CA ASN A 455 -1.87 -18.24 5.35
C ASN A 455 -2.97 -18.99 4.57
N SER A 456 -3.69 -18.28 3.70
CA SER A 456 -4.78 -18.81 2.89
C SER A 456 -4.30 -19.78 1.80
N ARG A 457 -5.24 -20.36 1.05
CA ARG A 457 -4.90 -21.20 -0.11
C ARG A 457 -4.23 -20.39 -1.21
N PHE A 458 -4.65 -19.14 -1.40
CA PHE A 458 -3.99 -18.20 -2.30
C PHE A 458 -2.53 -17.93 -1.89
N ASP A 459 -2.30 -17.69 -0.60
CA ASP A 459 -0.93 -17.43 -0.09
C ASP A 459 -0.02 -18.64 -0.34
N ALA A 460 -0.52 -19.85 -0.09
CA ALA A 460 0.21 -21.08 -0.38
C ALA A 460 0.55 -21.23 -1.88
N TYR A 461 -0.36 -20.86 -2.78
CA TYR A 461 -0.08 -20.86 -4.22
C TYR A 461 1.01 -19.86 -4.59
N MET A 462 0.94 -18.64 -4.06
CA MET A 462 1.93 -17.60 -4.32
C MET A 462 3.33 -17.94 -3.75
N GLN A 463 3.37 -18.77 -2.71
CA GLN A 463 4.58 -19.35 -2.12
C GLN A 463 5.07 -20.62 -2.86
N GLY A 464 4.45 -21.02 -3.97
CA GLY A 464 4.91 -22.10 -4.85
C GLY A 464 4.16 -23.42 -4.73
N ASN A 465 3.11 -23.53 -3.91
CA ASN A 465 2.23 -24.69 -3.93
C ASN A 465 1.23 -24.59 -5.09
N GLU A 466 1.66 -24.99 -6.29
CA GLU A 466 0.87 -24.90 -7.53
C GLU A 466 -0.47 -25.65 -7.49
N LYS A 467 -0.65 -26.57 -6.53
CA LYS A 467 -1.90 -27.33 -6.35
C LYS A 467 -2.87 -26.69 -5.34
N ALA A 468 -2.49 -25.56 -4.72
CA ALA A 468 -3.32 -24.93 -3.68
C ALA A 468 -4.57 -24.24 -4.23
N LEU A 469 -4.54 -23.81 -5.50
CA LEU A 469 -5.68 -23.22 -6.22
C LEU A 469 -6.11 -24.11 -7.38
N SER A 470 -7.42 -24.12 -7.62
CA SER A 470 -8.05 -24.71 -8.79
C SER A 470 -7.90 -23.79 -10.01
N THR A 471 -8.15 -24.34 -11.19
CA THR A 471 -8.21 -23.56 -12.44
C THR A 471 -9.25 -22.44 -12.37
N GLN A 472 -10.36 -22.65 -11.66
CA GLN A 472 -11.40 -21.64 -11.53
C GLN A 472 -10.93 -20.45 -10.71
N GLU A 473 -10.29 -20.70 -9.56
CA GLU A 473 -9.74 -19.64 -8.70
C GLU A 473 -8.60 -18.88 -9.39
N LEU A 474 -7.80 -19.54 -10.21
CA LEU A 474 -6.75 -18.87 -11.00
C LEU A 474 -7.35 -17.94 -12.07
N LYS A 475 -8.42 -18.37 -12.76
CA LYS A 475 -9.17 -17.49 -13.67
C LYS A 475 -9.76 -16.30 -12.92
N GLY A 476 -10.35 -16.55 -11.76
CA GLY A 476 -10.89 -15.53 -10.86
C GLY A 476 -9.87 -14.48 -10.45
N PHE A 477 -8.68 -14.91 -10.06
CA PHE A 477 -7.59 -14.00 -9.70
C PHE A 477 -7.15 -13.13 -10.88
N ASN A 478 -7.00 -13.72 -12.06
CA ASN A 478 -6.60 -12.98 -13.27
C ASN A 478 -7.68 -11.97 -13.70
N LEU A 479 -8.96 -12.31 -13.55
CA LEU A 479 -10.08 -11.38 -13.76
C LEU A 479 -10.07 -10.24 -12.72
N PHE A 480 -9.94 -10.59 -11.42
CA PHE A 480 -9.91 -9.64 -10.31
C PHE A 480 -8.78 -8.61 -10.46
N MET A 481 -7.60 -9.07 -10.85
CA MET A 481 -6.41 -8.25 -11.04
C MET A 481 -6.35 -7.55 -12.42
N GLY A 482 -7.33 -7.78 -13.30
CA GLY A 482 -7.30 -7.32 -14.69
C GLY A 482 -8.65 -6.75 -15.10
N LYS A 483 -9.36 -7.48 -15.97
CA LYS A 483 -10.63 -7.04 -16.58
C LYS A 483 -11.66 -6.48 -15.59
N ALA A 484 -11.77 -7.07 -14.39
CA ALA A 484 -12.73 -6.65 -13.38
C ALA A 484 -12.28 -5.41 -12.58
N LYS A 485 -11.03 -4.97 -12.74
CA LYS A 485 -10.42 -3.78 -12.13
C LYS A 485 -10.42 -3.76 -10.59
N CYS A 486 -10.78 -4.85 -9.91
CA CYS A 486 -10.91 -4.87 -8.45
C CYS A 486 -9.58 -4.57 -7.74
N ALA A 487 -8.45 -4.99 -8.33
CA ALA A 487 -7.12 -4.76 -7.77
C ALA A 487 -6.57 -3.34 -7.91
N THR A 488 -7.31 -2.40 -8.53
CA THR A 488 -6.93 -0.98 -8.49
C THR A 488 -7.27 -0.31 -7.17
N CYS A 489 -8.10 -0.96 -6.33
CA CYS A 489 -8.46 -0.50 -4.98
C CYS A 489 -8.17 -1.58 -3.92
N HIS A 490 -8.33 -2.87 -4.25
CA HIS A 490 -8.04 -3.99 -3.34
C HIS A 490 -6.66 -4.60 -3.63
N PHE A 491 -5.61 -3.93 -3.15
CA PHE A 491 -4.23 -4.23 -3.55
C PHE A 491 -3.71 -5.56 -3.02
N ALA A 492 -3.17 -6.41 -3.90
CA ALA A 492 -2.43 -7.60 -3.49
C ALA A 492 -1.18 -7.22 -2.67
N PRO A 493 -0.75 -8.04 -1.69
CA PRO A 493 -1.37 -9.29 -1.26
C PRO A 493 -2.41 -9.10 -0.15
N LEU A 494 -2.58 -7.89 0.38
CA LEU A 494 -3.46 -7.66 1.54
C LEU A 494 -4.95 -7.63 1.16
N PHE A 495 -5.22 -7.35 -0.11
CA PHE A 495 -6.53 -7.16 -0.73
C PHE A 495 -7.40 -6.15 0.03
N ASN A 496 -6.76 -5.06 0.47
CA ASN A 496 -7.34 -3.89 1.13
C ASN A 496 -6.83 -2.60 0.44
N GLY A 497 -7.30 -1.44 0.88
CA GLY A 497 -6.92 -0.16 0.30
C GLY A 497 -5.57 0.41 0.73
N VAL A 498 -4.65 -0.38 1.29
CA VAL A 498 -3.36 0.17 1.70
C VAL A 498 -2.42 0.20 0.50
N THR A 499 -1.98 1.40 0.11
CA THR A 499 -1.33 1.63 -1.18
C THR A 499 0.07 1.01 -1.26
N PRO A 500 0.32 0.15 -2.26
CA PRO A 500 1.65 -0.40 -2.53
C PRO A 500 2.58 0.67 -3.17
N PRO A 501 3.90 0.40 -3.29
CA PRO A 501 4.60 -0.81 -2.85
C PRO A 501 5.04 -0.75 -1.38
N LYS A 502 4.90 0.40 -0.70
CA LYS A 502 5.35 0.59 0.70
C LYS A 502 4.27 0.25 1.73
N PHE A 503 2.99 0.25 1.34
CA PHE A 503 1.84 -0.06 2.19
C PHE A 503 1.73 0.87 3.41
N ILE A 504 1.77 2.19 3.20
CA ILE A 504 1.84 3.18 4.29
C ILE A 504 0.58 4.02 4.48
N SER A 505 -0.32 4.07 3.48
CA SER A 505 -1.53 4.89 3.55
C SER A 505 -2.73 4.09 3.05
N SER A 506 -3.84 4.20 3.77
CA SER A 506 -5.12 3.62 3.36
C SER A 506 -5.88 4.60 2.48
N GLU A 507 -6.53 4.09 1.44
CA GLU A 507 -7.42 4.84 0.55
C GLU A 507 -8.89 4.68 0.93
N THR A 508 -9.69 5.62 0.43
CA THR A 508 -11.14 5.63 0.51
C THR A 508 -11.74 5.75 -0.87
N GLU A 509 -12.93 5.20 -1.04
CA GLU A 509 -13.68 5.29 -2.28
C GLU A 509 -15.09 5.81 -2.04
N VAL A 510 -15.62 6.51 -3.04
CA VAL A 510 -17.01 6.95 -3.11
C VAL A 510 -17.71 6.05 -4.13
N LEU A 511 -18.36 5.00 -3.65
CA LEU A 511 -19.05 4.04 -4.51
C LEU A 511 -20.55 4.33 -4.67
N GLY A 512 -21.12 5.13 -3.75
CA GLY A 512 -22.55 5.42 -3.67
C GLY A 512 -23.40 4.20 -3.31
N VAL A 513 -23.06 3.56 -2.19
CA VAL A 513 -23.81 2.40 -1.66
C VAL A 513 -25.23 2.83 -1.27
N PRO A 514 -26.27 2.11 -1.73
CA PRO A 514 -27.66 2.41 -1.38
C PRO A 514 -28.02 1.96 0.04
N VAL A 515 -29.17 2.39 0.53
CA VAL A 515 -29.75 1.93 1.82
C VAL A 515 -30.05 0.42 1.79
N SER A 516 -30.49 -0.11 0.65
CA SER A 516 -30.69 -1.56 0.45
C SER A 516 -30.66 -1.93 -1.04
N VAL A 517 -30.56 -3.22 -1.37
CA VAL A 517 -30.64 -3.70 -2.77
C VAL A 517 -31.97 -3.33 -3.44
N ALA A 518 -33.06 -3.26 -2.69
CA ALA A 518 -34.40 -2.94 -3.21
C ALA A 518 -34.69 -1.42 -3.27
N ASP A 519 -33.83 -0.59 -2.68
CA ASP A 519 -34.02 0.85 -2.57
C ASP A 519 -32.76 1.56 -3.06
N SER A 520 -32.81 2.09 -4.28
CA SER A 520 -31.72 2.87 -4.89
C SER A 520 -31.55 4.28 -4.27
N THR A 521 -32.05 4.53 -3.07
CA THR A 521 -31.73 5.72 -2.29
C THR A 521 -30.31 5.58 -1.73
N LEU A 522 -29.49 6.61 -1.93
CA LEU A 522 -28.13 6.69 -1.38
C LEU A 522 -28.15 6.66 0.16
N ASP A 523 -27.22 5.93 0.78
CA ASP A 523 -27.03 5.98 2.23
C ASP A 523 -26.65 7.40 2.69
N ALA A 524 -27.29 7.90 3.75
CA ALA A 524 -27.09 9.24 4.26
C ALA A 524 -25.76 9.42 5.02
N ASP A 525 -25.06 8.34 5.37
CA ASP A 525 -23.76 8.38 6.01
C ASP A 525 -22.72 9.06 5.10
N LEU A 526 -22.17 10.18 5.58
CA LEU A 526 -21.21 10.99 4.84
C LEU A 526 -19.80 10.39 4.85
N GLY A 527 -19.53 9.36 5.64
CA GLY A 527 -18.25 8.67 5.68
C GLY A 527 -17.11 9.57 6.14
N TYR A 528 -15.97 9.51 5.45
CA TYR A 528 -14.76 10.25 5.81
C TYR A 528 -14.95 11.78 5.77
N TYR A 529 -15.89 12.28 4.97
CA TYR A 529 -16.27 13.70 4.99
C TYR A 529 -16.61 14.23 6.38
N SER A 530 -17.25 13.43 7.23
CA SER A 530 -17.58 13.83 8.61
C SER A 530 -16.34 14.09 9.48
N VAL A 531 -15.15 13.66 9.03
CA VAL A 531 -13.87 13.85 9.71
C VAL A 531 -13.12 15.06 9.14
N ILE A 532 -13.03 15.18 7.81
CA ILE A 532 -12.15 16.16 7.13
C ILE A 532 -12.90 17.35 6.48
N GLY A 533 -14.20 17.24 6.24
CA GLY A 533 -15.02 18.32 5.64
C GLY A 533 -14.72 18.67 4.18
N ILE A 534 -14.09 17.77 3.40
CA ILE A 534 -13.73 18.01 2.00
C ILE A 534 -14.77 17.38 1.06
N ASP A 535 -15.44 18.20 0.24
CA ASP A 535 -16.61 17.78 -0.56
C ASP A 535 -16.37 16.60 -1.50
N SER A 536 -15.16 16.43 -2.06
CA SER A 536 -14.82 15.27 -2.90
C SER A 536 -14.89 13.94 -2.14
N TYR A 537 -14.75 13.96 -0.82
CA TYR A 537 -14.83 12.79 0.06
C TYR A 537 -16.21 12.56 0.67
N LYS A 538 -17.24 13.28 0.21
CA LYS A 538 -18.61 13.05 0.66
C LYS A 538 -19.07 11.64 0.29
N HIS A 539 -19.49 10.86 1.29
CA HIS A 539 -19.80 9.42 1.18
C HIS A 539 -18.59 8.53 0.86
N ALA A 540 -17.36 8.99 1.16
CA ALA A 540 -16.16 8.18 1.00
C ALA A 540 -15.96 7.24 2.19
N PHE A 541 -15.61 5.98 1.92
CA PHE A 541 -15.32 4.99 2.95
C PHE A 541 -14.01 4.29 2.69
N LYS A 542 -13.28 3.96 3.76
CA LYS A 542 -12.04 3.16 3.70
C LYS A 542 -12.31 1.83 3.01
N ILE A 543 -11.45 1.46 2.08
CA ILE A 543 -11.55 0.18 1.35
C ILE A 543 -11.20 -0.97 2.32
N PRO A 544 -12.16 -1.86 2.67
CA PRO A 544 -11.91 -2.97 3.59
C PRO A 544 -11.10 -4.09 2.93
N THR A 545 -10.57 -5.01 3.75
CA THR A 545 -9.99 -6.25 3.22
C THR A 545 -11.09 -7.18 2.70
N ILE A 546 -10.82 -7.90 1.61
CA ILE A 546 -11.65 -9.03 1.14
C ILE A 546 -11.10 -10.39 1.60
N ARG A 547 -10.10 -10.42 2.48
CA ARG A 547 -9.67 -11.67 3.11
C ARG A 547 -10.74 -12.13 4.11
N ASN A 548 -11.03 -13.43 4.12
CA ASN A 548 -12.11 -14.04 4.92
C ASN A 548 -13.54 -13.61 4.53
N ILE A 549 -13.74 -13.05 3.34
CA ILE A 549 -15.02 -12.46 2.90
C ILE A 549 -16.20 -13.45 2.89
N LYS A 550 -15.93 -14.76 2.82
CA LYS A 550 -17.00 -15.79 2.86
C LYS A 550 -17.70 -15.83 4.22
N LYS A 551 -17.02 -15.39 5.28
CA LYS A 551 -17.51 -15.47 6.67
C LYS A 551 -18.01 -14.13 7.22
N THR A 552 -18.01 -13.07 6.40
CA THR A 552 -18.26 -11.69 6.85
C THR A 552 -19.43 -11.04 6.13
N ALA A 553 -20.37 -11.82 5.60
CA ALA A 553 -21.64 -11.28 5.15
C ALA A 553 -22.44 -10.75 6.36
N PRO A 554 -23.31 -9.74 6.17
CA PRO A 554 -23.54 -8.99 4.93
C PRO A 554 -22.46 -7.93 4.65
N TYR A 555 -22.47 -7.37 3.45
CA TYR A 555 -21.38 -6.57 2.88
C TYR A 555 -21.67 -5.07 2.81
N MET A 556 -20.60 -4.30 2.61
CA MET A 556 -20.52 -2.83 2.64
C MET A 556 -20.66 -2.23 4.04
N HIS A 557 -20.40 -0.93 4.16
CA HIS A 557 -20.38 -0.23 5.45
C HIS A 557 -21.73 -0.27 6.19
N ASN A 558 -22.85 -0.49 5.51
CA ASN A 558 -24.20 -0.54 6.07
C ASN A 558 -24.84 -1.95 6.02
N GLY A 559 -24.13 -2.95 5.48
CA GLY A 559 -24.65 -4.32 5.35
C GLY A 559 -25.77 -4.48 4.31
N ALA A 560 -25.85 -3.60 3.30
CA ALA A 560 -26.92 -3.59 2.31
C ALA A 560 -27.00 -4.87 1.46
N TYR A 561 -25.88 -5.53 1.20
CA TYR A 561 -25.79 -6.71 0.31
C TYR A 561 -25.60 -7.99 1.12
N GLN A 562 -26.42 -9.01 0.87
CA GLN A 562 -26.38 -10.29 1.60
C GLN A 562 -25.44 -11.30 0.96
N THR A 563 -25.21 -11.21 -0.36
CA THR A 563 -24.43 -12.18 -1.11
C THR A 563 -23.34 -11.51 -1.95
N LEU A 564 -22.28 -12.26 -2.25
CA LEU A 564 -21.24 -11.79 -3.15
C LEU A 564 -21.77 -11.58 -4.58
N ASP A 565 -22.77 -12.35 -5.01
CA ASP A 565 -23.41 -12.14 -6.32
C ASP A 565 -24.03 -10.73 -6.44
N GLU A 566 -24.71 -10.25 -5.39
CA GLU A 566 -25.28 -8.90 -5.38
C GLU A 566 -24.17 -7.82 -5.38
N VAL A 567 -23.09 -8.05 -4.63
CA VAL A 567 -21.91 -7.16 -4.64
C VAL A 567 -21.29 -7.11 -6.04
N MET A 568 -21.09 -8.27 -6.67
CA MET A 568 -20.54 -8.34 -8.02
C MET A 568 -21.45 -7.64 -9.04
N GLU A 569 -22.77 -7.75 -8.88
CA GLU A 569 -23.73 -7.06 -9.76
C GLU A 569 -23.70 -5.55 -9.60
N PHE A 570 -23.52 -5.03 -8.38
CA PHE A 570 -23.32 -3.61 -8.12
C PHE A 570 -22.10 -3.06 -8.86
N TYR A 571 -20.94 -3.71 -8.72
CA TYR A 571 -19.72 -3.29 -9.43
C TYR A 571 -19.84 -3.48 -10.94
N ASN A 572 -20.41 -4.59 -11.42
CA ASN A 572 -20.55 -4.87 -12.85
C ASN A 572 -21.40 -3.83 -13.58
N ASN A 573 -22.34 -3.18 -12.88
CA ASN A 573 -23.20 -2.14 -13.42
C ASN A 573 -22.65 -0.70 -13.29
N GLY A 574 -21.48 -0.49 -12.68
CA GLY A 574 -20.89 0.86 -12.54
C GLY A 574 -21.26 1.57 -11.23
N GLY A 575 -21.55 0.81 -10.16
CA GLY A 575 -21.82 1.37 -8.82
C GLY A 575 -23.12 2.16 -8.73
N ALA A 576 -23.11 3.29 -8.02
CA ALA A 576 -24.28 4.15 -7.85
C ALA A 576 -24.87 4.62 -9.19
N ALA A 577 -24.01 5.00 -10.14
CA ALA A 577 -24.44 5.39 -11.49
C ALA A 577 -25.23 4.28 -12.19
N GLY A 578 -24.81 3.02 -12.02
CA GLY A 578 -25.52 1.84 -12.51
C GLY A 578 -26.92 1.63 -11.91
N LEU A 579 -27.14 2.16 -10.70
CA LEU A 579 -28.43 2.18 -10.01
C LEU A 579 -29.26 3.44 -10.33
N GLY A 580 -28.76 4.35 -11.17
CA GLY A 580 -29.40 5.62 -11.48
C GLY A 580 -29.22 6.70 -10.40
N ILE A 581 -28.32 6.48 -9.43
CA ILE A 581 -27.97 7.45 -8.39
C ILE A 581 -26.99 8.46 -8.99
N LYS A 582 -27.36 9.75 -8.99
CA LYS A 582 -26.48 10.82 -9.45
C LYS A 582 -25.53 11.23 -8.33
N LEU A 583 -24.29 10.76 -8.40
CA LEU A 583 -23.24 11.06 -7.43
C LEU A 583 -22.01 11.60 -8.17
N ALA A 584 -21.88 12.92 -8.24
CA ALA A 584 -20.87 13.59 -9.07
C ALA A 584 -19.42 13.31 -8.65
N ASN A 585 -19.20 12.89 -7.41
CA ASN A 585 -17.89 12.54 -6.85
C ASN A 585 -17.68 11.02 -6.75
N GLN A 586 -18.47 10.20 -7.46
CA GLN A 586 -18.24 8.75 -7.51
C GLN A 586 -16.85 8.48 -8.09
N THR A 587 -16.07 7.64 -7.42
CA THR A 587 -14.71 7.29 -7.83
C THR A 587 -14.66 6.06 -8.74
N LEU A 588 -15.64 5.17 -8.62
CA LEU A 588 -15.82 4.06 -9.56
C LEU A 588 -16.32 4.58 -10.91
N SER A 589 -15.76 4.08 -12.01
CA SER A 589 -16.26 4.36 -13.35
C SER A 589 -17.75 4.00 -13.51
N GLU A 590 -18.50 4.86 -14.19
CA GLU A 590 -19.91 4.59 -14.56
C GLU A 590 -20.02 3.50 -15.64
N GLU A 591 -18.92 3.13 -16.30
CA GLU A 591 -18.92 2.10 -17.34
C GLU A 591 -19.12 0.70 -16.74
N LYS A 592 -20.00 -0.07 -17.38
CA LYS A 592 -20.19 -1.48 -17.02
C LYS A 592 -18.93 -2.29 -17.31
N LEU A 593 -18.56 -3.17 -16.38
CA LEU A 593 -17.42 -4.07 -16.53
C LEU A 593 -17.66 -5.18 -17.57
N GLN A 594 -18.92 -5.42 -17.94
CA GLN A 594 -19.33 -6.45 -18.91
C GLN A 594 -18.82 -7.85 -18.52
N LEU A 595 -18.88 -8.16 -17.22
CA LEU A 595 -18.59 -9.49 -16.70
C LEU A 595 -19.76 -10.43 -17.00
N THR A 596 -19.45 -11.59 -17.55
CA THR A 596 -20.40 -12.69 -17.70
C THR A 596 -20.69 -13.36 -16.36
N GLU A 597 -21.79 -14.12 -16.27
CA GLU A 597 -22.11 -14.89 -15.06
C GLU A 597 -21.00 -15.86 -14.64
N ASN A 598 -20.28 -16.44 -15.61
CA ASN A 598 -19.17 -17.33 -15.30
C ASN A 598 -17.95 -16.55 -14.77
N GLU A 599 -17.65 -15.38 -15.32
CA GLU A 599 -16.57 -14.53 -14.82
C GLU A 599 -16.84 -14.05 -13.39
N LYS A 600 -18.09 -13.65 -13.07
CA LYS A 600 -18.50 -13.32 -11.69
C LYS A 600 -18.27 -14.50 -10.74
N LYS A 601 -18.67 -15.71 -11.13
CA LYS A 601 -18.45 -16.93 -10.33
C LYS A 601 -16.97 -17.25 -10.14
N ASP A 602 -16.16 -17.08 -11.18
CA ASP A 602 -14.72 -17.31 -11.11
C ASP A 602 -14.07 -16.34 -10.11
N ILE A 603 -14.44 -15.05 -10.17
CA ILE A 603 -13.96 -14.02 -9.22
C ILE A 603 -14.37 -14.37 -7.79
N ILE A 604 -15.64 -14.73 -7.56
CA ILE A 604 -16.12 -15.15 -6.23
C ILE A 604 -15.33 -16.36 -5.73
N ALA A 605 -15.08 -17.37 -6.58
CA ALA A 605 -14.25 -18.52 -6.20
C ALA A 605 -12.84 -18.10 -5.77
N PHE A 606 -12.21 -17.17 -6.49
CA PHE A 606 -10.94 -16.58 -6.06
C PHE A 606 -11.03 -15.90 -4.69
N MET A 607 -12.05 -15.08 -4.46
CA MET A 607 -12.24 -14.39 -3.18
C MET A 607 -12.39 -15.39 -2.02
N GLU A 608 -13.10 -16.50 -2.23
CA GLU A 608 -13.22 -17.59 -1.26
C GLU A 608 -11.89 -18.35 -1.01
N SER A 609 -10.91 -18.23 -1.91
CA SER A 609 -9.58 -18.82 -1.71
C SER A 609 -8.71 -18.02 -0.71
N LEU A 610 -9.15 -16.82 -0.33
CA LEU A 610 -8.50 -15.90 0.62
C LEU A 610 -8.84 -16.19 2.09
N GLU A 611 -9.59 -17.26 2.38
CA GLU A 611 -9.89 -17.69 3.74
C GLU A 611 -8.63 -18.14 4.48
N SER A 612 -8.36 -17.52 5.61
CA SER A 612 -7.25 -17.89 6.50
C SER A 612 -7.49 -19.27 7.10
N ARG A 613 -6.41 -20.05 7.27
CA ARG A 613 -6.45 -21.38 7.91
C ARG A 613 -6.42 -21.30 9.43
#